data_AF-A0A0F4LNS0-F1
#
_entry.id   AF-A0A0F4LNS0-F1
#
_cell.length_a   1.000
_cell.length_b   1.000
_cell.length_c   1.000
_cell.angle_alpha   90.00
_cell.angle_beta   90.00
_cell.angle_gamma   90.00
#
_symmetry.space_group_name_H-M   'P 1'
#
loop_
_entity.id
_entity.type
_entity.pdbx_description
1 polymer ?
#
loop_
_entity_poly.entity_id
_entity_poly.type
_entity_poly.pdbx_seq_one_letter_code
_entity_poly.pdbx_strand_id
1 'polypeptide(L)'
;MKRSERLVDMTKYLMERPHDLIPLPFFAKRYGAAKSSISEDLAILKHTLANNQDGILETVAGASGGVRYVPFWGKKHAQNYLTDLAARIEDPDRILAGGFVYLSDILGNPQDLEKIGKLIATRYAYSKIDVVMTIETKGISLAQAVARYLNVPFIIARKRSKVTEGATVSVNYISSSLDRVSKMELPTRVLNEHSNVLLVDDFMMAGGTLTGMQQLVREFDSNIAGICVLCEADFEDEKLIEGHLSLVKIKRVDGKKKVIIAEPGTIVAHTDYDRF
;
A
#
# COMPACT_ATOMS: atom_id res chain seq x y z
N MET A 1 -26.33 -6.65 25.34
CA MET A 1 -25.37 -7.48 24.58
C MET A 1 -24.28 -7.98 25.51
N LYS A 2 -23.92 -9.29 25.46
CA LYS A 2 -22.86 -9.86 26.32
C LYS A 2 -21.50 -9.29 25.93
N ARG A 3 -20.53 -9.30 26.85
CA ARG A 3 -19.17 -8.79 26.60
C ARG A 3 -18.51 -9.47 25.40
N SER A 4 -18.57 -10.80 25.34
CA SER A 4 -18.00 -11.58 24.23
C SER A 4 -18.55 -11.16 22.86
N GLU A 5 -19.85 -10.94 22.76
CA GLU A 5 -20.51 -10.49 21.52
C GLU A 5 -20.05 -9.07 21.14
N ARG A 6 -19.96 -8.17 22.12
CA ARG A 6 -19.47 -6.79 21.88
C ARG A 6 -18.04 -6.79 21.37
N LEU A 7 -17.15 -7.58 21.97
CA LEU A 7 -15.74 -7.65 21.56
C LEU A 7 -15.62 -8.13 20.10
N VAL A 8 -16.38 -9.14 19.70
CA VAL A 8 -16.39 -9.64 18.32
C VAL A 8 -16.89 -8.58 17.34
N ASP A 9 -18.03 -7.94 17.61
CA ASP A 9 -18.57 -6.89 16.73
C ASP A 9 -17.66 -5.66 16.68
N MET A 10 -17.13 -5.22 17.82
CA MET A 10 -16.28 -4.04 17.94
C MET A 10 -14.96 -4.23 17.17
N THR A 11 -14.31 -5.39 17.30
CA THR A 11 -13.11 -5.73 16.53
C THR A 11 -13.39 -5.67 15.04
N LYS A 12 -14.47 -6.33 14.57
CA LYS A 12 -14.87 -6.29 13.16
C LYS A 12 -15.14 -4.86 12.69
N TYR A 13 -15.92 -4.09 13.46
CA TYR A 13 -16.32 -2.74 13.12
C TYR A 13 -15.14 -1.79 12.93
N LEU A 14 -14.14 -1.91 13.81
CA LEU A 14 -12.90 -1.13 13.78
C LEU A 14 -11.98 -1.55 12.63
N MET A 15 -11.79 -2.85 12.40
CA MET A 15 -10.92 -3.35 11.32
C MET A 15 -11.46 -3.06 9.92
N GLU A 16 -12.78 -2.95 9.75
CA GLU A 16 -13.42 -2.53 8.50
C GLU A 16 -13.28 -1.03 8.23
N ARG A 17 -12.85 -0.24 9.22
CA ARG A 17 -12.75 1.22 9.20
C ARG A 17 -11.39 1.68 9.76
N PRO A 18 -10.28 1.28 9.12
CA PRO A 18 -8.98 1.72 9.59
C PRO A 18 -8.88 3.25 9.51
N HIS A 19 -8.10 3.85 10.40
CA HIS A 19 -7.88 5.29 10.54
C HIS A 19 -9.10 6.16 10.92
N ASP A 20 -10.34 5.64 10.87
CA ASP A 20 -11.53 6.37 11.30
C ASP A 20 -11.55 6.55 12.82
N LEU A 21 -11.72 7.80 13.26
CA LEU A 21 -11.90 8.12 14.68
C LEU A 21 -13.35 7.92 15.08
N ILE A 22 -13.62 6.86 15.86
CA ILE A 22 -14.97 6.51 16.30
C ILE A 22 -15.18 6.98 17.75
N PRO A 23 -16.14 7.88 18.01
CA PRO A 23 -16.39 8.37 19.36
C PRO A 23 -16.87 7.26 20.30
N LEU A 24 -16.37 7.23 21.55
CA LEU A 24 -16.85 6.27 22.57
C LEU A 24 -18.37 6.25 22.77
N PRO A 25 -19.10 7.39 22.73
CA PRO A 25 -20.56 7.40 22.79
C PRO A 25 -21.25 6.57 21.71
N PHE A 26 -20.64 6.42 20.53
CA PHE A 26 -21.18 5.58 19.46
C PHE A 26 -21.29 4.12 19.91
N PHE A 27 -20.21 3.55 20.44
CA PHE A 27 -20.20 2.16 20.93
C PHE A 27 -21.10 1.97 22.15
N ALA A 28 -21.13 2.93 23.07
CA ALA A 28 -22.01 2.89 24.23
C ALA A 28 -23.48 2.80 23.82
N LYS A 29 -23.90 3.62 22.84
CA LYS A 29 -25.25 3.59 22.26
C LYS A 29 -25.50 2.31 21.47
N ARG A 30 -24.57 1.91 20.61
CA ARG A 30 -24.68 0.71 19.75
C ARG A 30 -24.91 -0.56 20.55
N TYR A 31 -24.25 -0.70 21.69
CA TYR A 31 -24.31 -1.92 22.51
C TYR A 31 -25.21 -1.82 23.74
N GLY A 32 -25.79 -0.64 24.01
CA GLY A 32 -26.57 -0.39 25.23
C GLY A 32 -25.74 -0.60 26.50
N ALA A 33 -24.48 -0.14 26.50
CA ALA A 33 -23.53 -0.36 27.58
C ALA A 33 -22.95 0.97 28.09
N ALA A 34 -22.54 1.00 29.37
CA ALA A 34 -21.89 2.16 29.96
C ALA A 34 -20.54 2.46 29.28
N LYS A 35 -20.14 3.74 29.22
CA LYS A 35 -18.85 4.14 28.63
C LYS A 35 -17.66 3.45 29.31
N SER A 36 -17.71 3.22 30.62
CA SER A 36 -16.68 2.48 31.36
C SER A 36 -16.51 1.06 30.83
N SER A 37 -17.61 0.33 30.61
CA SER A 37 -17.57 -1.02 30.04
C SER A 37 -17.01 -1.05 28.62
N ILE A 38 -17.33 -0.03 27.80
CA ILE A 38 -16.74 0.12 26.46
C ILE A 38 -15.23 0.36 26.56
N SER A 39 -14.79 1.22 27.47
CA SER A 39 -13.35 1.47 27.68
C SER A 39 -12.60 0.21 28.11
N GLU A 40 -13.18 -0.61 28.98
CA GLU A 40 -12.59 -1.90 29.36
C GLU A 40 -12.50 -2.88 28.18
N ASP A 41 -13.52 -2.91 27.32
CA ASP A 41 -13.50 -3.72 26.10
C ASP A 41 -12.41 -3.25 25.13
N LEU A 42 -12.30 -1.93 24.90
CA LEU A 42 -11.27 -1.33 24.06
C LEU A 42 -9.87 -1.60 24.62
N ALA A 43 -9.69 -1.60 25.95
CA ALA A 43 -8.42 -1.97 26.56
C ALA A 43 -8.03 -3.42 26.24
N ILE A 44 -8.99 -4.37 26.28
CA ILE A 44 -8.74 -5.76 25.86
C ILE A 44 -8.31 -5.78 24.40
N LEU A 45 -9.06 -5.15 23.49
CA LEU A 45 -8.73 -5.12 22.06
C LEU A 45 -7.34 -4.54 21.81
N LYS A 46 -7.02 -3.41 22.46
CA LYS A 46 -5.72 -2.75 22.36
C LYS A 46 -4.59 -3.71 22.75
N HIS A 47 -4.70 -4.37 23.90
CA HIS A 47 -3.67 -5.30 24.37
C HIS A 47 -3.56 -6.53 23.46
N THR A 48 -4.69 -7.10 23.01
CA THR A 48 -4.68 -8.28 22.14
C THR A 48 -4.04 -7.98 20.78
N LEU A 49 -4.43 -6.89 20.12
CA LEU A 49 -3.89 -6.53 18.79
C LEU A 49 -2.38 -6.19 18.85
N ALA A 50 -1.98 -5.42 19.87
CA ALA A 50 -0.57 -5.07 20.06
C ALA A 50 0.30 -6.32 20.34
N ASN A 51 -0.16 -7.22 21.21
CA ASN A 51 0.56 -8.46 21.53
C ASN A 51 0.72 -9.38 20.31
N ASN A 52 -0.30 -9.44 19.45
CA ASN A 52 -0.27 -10.21 18.21
C ASN A 52 0.52 -9.51 17.09
N GLN A 53 0.90 -8.24 17.26
CA GLN A 53 1.53 -7.40 16.26
C GLN A 53 0.73 -7.34 14.94
N ASP A 54 -0.60 -7.27 15.05
CA ASP A 54 -1.55 -7.30 13.93
C ASP A 54 -2.51 -6.10 13.89
N GLY A 55 -2.22 -5.07 14.67
CA GLY A 55 -2.93 -3.80 14.67
C GLY A 55 -2.60 -2.98 15.92
N ILE A 56 -2.81 -1.68 15.84
CA ILE A 56 -2.78 -0.80 17.01
C ILE A 56 -4.14 -0.17 17.20
N LEU A 57 -4.58 -0.08 18.45
CA LEU A 57 -5.77 0.65 18.82
C LEU A 57 -5.37 1.93 19.54
N GLU A 58 -5.56 3.07 18.87
CA GLU A 58 -5.21 4.38 19.40
C GLU A 58 -6.43 5.06 20.01
N THR A 59 -6.24 5.66 21.19
CA THR A 59 -7.27 6.44 21.86
C THR A 59 -6.89 7.91 21.83
N VAL A 60 -7.79 8.74 21.32
CA VAL A 60 -7.66 10.20 21.33
C VAL A 60 -8.54 10.74 22.45
N ALA A 61 -7.95 11.49 23.39
CA ALA A 61 -8.67 12.09 24.50
C ALA A 61 -9.45 13.35 24.08
N GLY A 62 -10.47 13.73 24.87
CA GLY A 62 -11.26 14.95 24.70
C GLY A 62 -12.69 14.72 24.22
N ALA A 63 -13.48 15.79 24.15
CA ALA A 63 -14.91 15.74 23.80
C ALA A 63 -15.18 15.25 22.36
N SER A 64 -14.28 15.59 21.44
CA SER A 64 -14.24 15.08 20.06
C SER A 64 -13.30 13.88 19.89
N GLY A 65 -12.84 13.32 21.01
CA GLY A 65 -11.97 12.15 21.04
C GLY A 65 -12.73 10.86 20.71
N GLY A 66 -11.99 9.76 20.71
CA GLY A 66 -12.51 8.47 20.28
C GLY A 66 -11.44 7.41 20.25
N VAL A 67 -11.73 6.36 19.51
CA VAL A 67 -10.80 5.28 19.26
C VAL A 67 -10.69 5.05 17.75
N ARG A 68 -9.49 4.74 17.28
CA ARG A 68 -9.25 4.35 15.88
C ARG A 68 -8.35 3.13 15.82
N TYR A 69 -8.63 2.27 14.84
CA TYR A 69 -7.74 1.18 14.48
C TYR A 69 -6.70 1.66 13.48
N VAL A 70 -5.43 1.41 13.78
CA VAL A 70 -4.30 1.68 12.89
C VAL A 70 -3.77 0.33 12.40
N PRO A 71 -3.80 0.04 11.09
CA PRO A 71 -3.17 -1.15 10.54
C PRO A 71 -1.70 -1.20 10.91
N PHE A 72 -1.30 -2.33 11.47
CA PHE A 72 0.08 -2.58 11.86
C PHE A 72 0.41 -4.04 11.59
N TRP A 73 1.61 -4.28 11.07
CA TRP A 73 2.14 -5.61 10.90
C TRP A 73 3.55 -5.69 11.45
N GLY A 74 3.77 -6.53 12.46
CA GLY A 74 5.03 -6.60 13.20
C GLY A 74 6.26 -6.84 12.32
N LYS A 75 7.38 -6.22 12.70
CA LYS A 75 8.67 -6.27 11.98
C LYS A 75 9.09 -7.70 11.61
N LYS A 76 9.03 -8.63 12.58
CA LYS A 76 9.42 -10.03 12.37
C LYS A 76 8.48 -10.74 11.39
N HIS A 77 7.17 -10.48 11.47
CA HIS A 77 6.20 -11.04 10.53
C HIS A 77 6.45 -10.53 9.11
N ALA A 78 6.68 -9.22 8.96
CA ALA A 78 7.01 -8.60 7.68
C ALA A 78 8.31 -9.19 7.10
N GLN A 79 9.38 -9.30 7.90
CA GLN A 79 10.66 -9.90 7.47
C GLN A 79 10.48 -11.34 7.01
N ASN A 80 9.79 -12.17 7.79
CA ASN A 80 9.55 -13.57 7.42
C ASN A 80 8.77 -13.68 6.10
N TYR A 81 7.75 -12.85 5.92
CA TYR A 81 6.98 -12.84 4.68
C TYR A 81 7.80 -12.37 3.47
N LEU A 82 8.60 -11.31 3.61
CA LEU A 82 9.41 -10.82 2.50
C LEU A 82 10.51 -11.82 2.12
N THR A 83 11.06 -12.56 3.08
CA THR A 83 12.00 -13.66 2.79
C THR A 83 11.31 -14.77 2.00
N ASP A 84 10.11 -15.19 2.40
CA ASP A 84 9.31 -16.16 1.64
C ASP A 84 8.96 -15.65 0.23
N LEU A 85 8.51 -14.41 0.13
CA LEU A 85 8.15 -13.79 -1.14
C LEU A 85 9.35 -13.70 -2.09
N ALA A 86 10.53 -13.30 -1.58
CA ALA A 86 11.76 -13.27 -2.34
C ALA A 86 12.12 -14.68 -2.85
N ALA A 87 12.08 -15.69 -1.98
CA ALA A 87 12.35 -17.08 -2.37
C ALA A 87 11.35 -17.59 -3.44
N ARG A 88 10.07 -17.22 -3.34
CA ARG A 88 9.08 -17.54 -4.39
C ARG A 88 9.38 -16.85 -5.71
N ILE A 89 9.91 -15.62 -5.69
CA ILE A 89 10.32 -14.85 -6.87
C ILE A 89 11.56 -15.45 -7.55
N GLU A 90 12.42 -16.15 -6.80
CA GLU A 90 13.61 -16.80 -7.34
C GLU A 90 13.31 -18.02 -8.24
N ASP A 91 12.05 -18.46 -8.32
CA ASP A 91 11.62 -19.53 -9.21
C ASP A 91 11.99 -19.21 -10.68
N PRO A 92 12.86 -20.03 -11.32
CA PRO A 92 13.29 -19.81 -12.70
C PRO A 92 12.17 -19.80 -13.74
N ASP A 93 11.03 -20.43 -13.47
CA ASP A 93 9.88 -20.45 -14.38
C ASP A 93 9.22 -19.06 -14.49
N ARG A 94 9.59 -18.11 -13.63
CA ARG A 94 9.15 -16.71 -13.69
C ARG A 94 9.96 -15.86 -14.67
N ILE A 95 11.07 -16.36 -15.23
CA ILE A 95 11.90 -15.55 -16.13
C ILE A 95 11.16 -15.30 -17.44
N LEU A 96 11.04 -14.02 -17.81
CA LEU A 96 10.49 -13.57 -19.08
C LEU A 96 11.58 -12.92 -19.94
N ALA A 97 11.28 -12.73 -21.23
CA ALA A 97 12.17 -12.02 -22.14
C ALA A 97 12.43 -10.58 -21.65
N GLY A 98 13.63 -10.04 -21.88
CA GLY A 98 13.96 -8.66 -21.52
C GLY A 98 14.25 -8.42 -20.04
N GLY A 99 14.55 -9.47 -19.26
CA GLY A 99 14.88 -9.33 -17.83
C GLY A 99 13.66 -9.17 -16.92
N PHE A 100 12.45 -9.31 -17.46
CA PHE A 100 11.22 -9.27 -16.68
C PHE A 100 11.00 -10.55 -15.88
N VAL A 101 10.26 -10.41 -14.80
CA VAL A 101 9.84 -11.51 -13.93
C VAL A 101 8.31 -11.59 -13.90
N TYR A 102 7.78 -12.80 -13.97
CA TYR A 102 6.36 -13.05 -13.87
C TYR A 102 5.87 -12.90 -12.42
N LEU A 103 5.01 -11.91 -12.19
CA LEU A 103 4.45 -11.55 -10.87
C LEU A 103 2.92 -11.65 -10.81
N SER A 104 2.26 -12.06 -11.90
CA SER A 104 0.80 -11.95 -12.00
C SER A 104 0.05 -12.89 -11.05
N ASP A 105 0.65 -14.04 -10.70
CA ASP A 105 0.10 -14.96 -9.70
C ASP A 105 0.13 -14.36 -8.29
N ILE A 106 1.21 -13.65 -7.94
CA ILE A 106 1.33 -12.92 -6.66
C ILE A 106 0.31 -11.79 -6.61
N LEU A 107 0.24 -10.97 -7.65
CA LEU A 107 -0.71 -9.84 -7.75
C LEU A 107 -2.17 -10.26 -7.92
N GLY A 108 -2.41 -11.52 -8.27
CA GLY A 108 -3.73 -12.14 -8.35
C GLY A 108 -4.13 -12.91 -7.10
N ASN A 109 -3.22 -13.09 -6.14
CA ASN A 109 -3.47 -13.85 -4.91
C ASN A 109 -4.01 -12.92 -3.80
N PRO A 110 -5.26 -13.09 -3.34
CA PRO A 110 -5.84 -12.22 -2.31
C PRO A 110 -5.09 -12.23 -0.99
N GLN A 111 -4.48 -13.36 -0.61
CA GLN A 111 -3.74 -13.49 0.65
C GLN A 111 -2.39 -12.76 0.58
N ASP A 112 -1.74 -12.76 -0.57
CA ASP A 112 -0.54 -11.95 -0.79
C ASP A 112 -0.88 -10.47 -0.82
N LEU A 113 -1.92 -10.06 -1.56
CA LEU A 113 -2.38 -8.68 -1.61
C LEU A 113 -2.77 -8.13 -0.23
N GLU A 114 -3.42 -8.93 0.61
CA GLU A 114 -3.77 -8.53 1.97
C GLU A 114 -2.51 -8.20 2.78
N LYS A 115 -1.51 -9.10 2.76
CA LYS A 115 -0.24 -8.93 3.48
C LYS A 115 0.57 -7.75 2.94
N ILE A 116 0.70 -7.66 1.62
CA ILE A 116 1.41 -6.58 0.92
C ILE A 116 0.75 -5.23 1.22
N GLY A 117 -0.57 -5.15 1.08
CA GLY A 117 -1.35 -3.95 1.36
C GLY A 117 -1.17 -3.49 2.80
N LYS A 118 -1.27 -4.42 3.77
CA LYS A 118 -1.08 -4.13 5.19
C LYS A 118 0.35 -3.70 5.52
N LEU A 119 1.36 -4.30 4.88
CA LEU A 119 2.76 -3.91 5.06
C LEU A 119 3.01 -2.47 4.59
N ILE A 120 2.56 -2.14 3.39
CA ILE A 120 2.70 -0.79 2.83
C ILE A 120 1.92 0.20 3.69
N ALA A 121 0.68 -0.14 4.09
CA ALA A 121 -0.08 0.72 4.98
C ALA A 121 0.60 0.92 6.34
N THR A 122 1.26 -0.10 6.90
CA THR A 122 2.06 0.04 8.13
C THR A 122 3.15 1.09 7.97
N ARG A 123 3.88 1.09 6.84
CA ARG A 123 4.90 2.10 6.54
C ARG A 123 4.34 3.51 6.47
N TYR A 124 3.13 3.67 5.94
CA TYR A 124 2.50 4.97 5.71
C TYR A 124 1.41 5.33 6.72
N ALA A 125 1.23 4.56 7.79
CA ALA A 125 0.10 4.65 8.72
C ALA A 125 -0.09 6.04 9.37
N TYR A 126 1.02 6.76 9.53
CA TYR A 126 1.03 8.11 10.10
C TYR A 126 1.50 9.18 9.10
N SER A 127 1.61 8.81 7.82
CA SER A 127 1.82 9.77 6.74
C SER A 127 0.47 10.34 6.34
N LYS A 128 0.43 11.62 5.94
CA LYS A 128 -0.78 12.18 5.35
C LYS A 128 -0.88 11.67 3.91
N ILE A 129 -1.73 10.68 3.68
CA ILE A 129 -2.07 10.16 2.36
C ILE A 129 -3.53 10.52 2.11
N ASP A 130 -3.81 11.15 0.98
CA ASP A 130 -5.19 11.48 0.57
C ASP A 130 -5.69 10.53 -0.53
N VAL A 131 -4.77 9.94 -1.30
CA VAL A 131 -5.10 9.01 -2.40
C VAL A 131 -3.91 8.11 -2.75
N VAL A 132 -4.20 6.86 -3.13
CA VAL A 132 -3.22 5.95 -3.73
C VAL A 132 -3.35 5.98 -5.25
N MET A 133 -2.24 6.12 -5.97
CA MET A 133 -2.25 6.15 -7.43
C MET A 133 -1.37 5.05 -8.01
N THR A 134 -1.85 4.43 -9.08
CA THR A 134 -1.11 3.46 -9.89
C THR A 134 -1.40 3.67 -11.37
N ILE A 135 -0.72 2.94 -12.24
CA ILE A 135 -1.02 2.87 -13.68
C ILE A 135 -1.62 1.50 -14.01
N GLU A 136 -2.49 1.45 -15.03
CA GLU A 136 -3.02 0.19 -15.49
C GLU A 136 -1.93 -0.77 -16.06
N THR A 137 -2.05 -2.08 -15.90
CA THR A 137 -3.18 -2.81 -15.29
C THR A 137 -2.79 -3.56 -14.02
N LYS A 138 -1.55 -4.05 -13.94
CA LYS A 138 -1.10 -4.98 -12.90
C LYS A 138 -1.08 -4.34 -11.51
N GLY A 139 -0.63 -3.09 -11.41
CA GLY A 139 -0.60 -2.34 -10.15
C GLY A 139 -1.97 -2.01 -9.55
N ILE A 140 -3.09 -2.24 -10.26
CA ILE A 140 -4.45 -1.92 -9.78
C ILE A 140 -4.80 -2.72 -8.52
N SER A 141 -4.52 -4.02 -8.49
CA SER A 141 -4.85 -4.86 -7.33
C SER A 141 -4.02 -4.46 -6.11
N LEU A 142 -2.75 -4.12 -6.32
CA LEU A 142 -1.86 -3.58 -5.30
C LEU A 142 -2.40 -2.25 -4.74
N ALA A 143 -2.74 -1.30 -5.61
CA ALA A 143 -3.29 0.00 -5.20
C ALA A 143 -4.57 -0.14 -4.38
N GLN A 144 -5.47 -1.01 -4.80
CA GLN A 144 -6.70 -1.29 -4.07
C GLN A 144 -6.42 -1.87 -2.68
N ALA A 145 -5.49 -2.82 -2.56
CA ALA A 145 -5.13 -3.44 -1.30
C ALA A 145 -4.52 -2.43 -0.31
N VAL A 146 -3.62 -1.57 -0.79
CA VAL A 146 -2.98 -0.51 0.02
C VAL A 146 -4.02 0.53 0.46
N ALA A 147 -4.83 1.02 -0.48
CA ALA A 147 -5.84 2.04 -0.23
C ALA A 147 -6.90 1.58 0.78
N ARG A 148 -7.28 0.29 0.75
CA ARG A 148 -8.19 -0.32 1.72
C ARG A 148 -7.68 -0.19 3.16
N TYR A 149 -6.40 -0.45 3.40
CA TYR A 149 -5.84 -0.35 4.75
C TYR A 149 -5.58 1.10 5.16
N LEU A 150 -5.17 1.97 4.24
CA LEU A 150 -5.01 3.40 4.53
C LEU A 150 -6.34 4.15 4.65
N ASN A 151 -7.46 3.52 4.27
CA ASN A 151 -8.81 4.10 4.23
C ASN A 151 -8.90 5.36 3.37
N VAL A 152 -8.31 5.31 2.17
CA VAL A 152 -8.29 6.40 1.19
C VAL A 152 -8.78 5.89 -0.17
N PRO A 153 -9.25 6.77 -1.08
CA PRO A 153 -9.50 6.37 -2.46
C PRO A 153 -8.22 5.90 -3.16
N PHE A 154 -8.39 5.13 -4.24
CA PHE A 154 -7.31 4.92 -5.20
C PHE A 154 -7.75 5.34 -6.60
N ILE A 155 -6.79 5.80 -7.39
CA ILE A 155 -6.98 6.27 -8.77
C ILE A 155 -6.02 5.56 -9.71
N ILE A 156 -6.42 5.47 -10.97
CA ILE A 156 -5.72 4.68 -11.99
C ILE A 156 -5.40 5.60 -13.16
N ALA A 157 -4.11 5.81 -13.43
CA ALA A 157 -3.64 6.38 -14.68
C ALA A 157 -3.85 5.39 -15.82
N ARG A 158 -4.29 5.90 -16.97
CA ARG A 158 -4.58 5.11 -18.17
C ARG A 158 -3.52 5.34 -19.22
N LYS A 159 -3.19 4.31 -20.00
CA LYS A 159 -2.30 4.43 -21.16
C LYS A 159 -3.01 5.04 -22.37
N ARG A 160 -4.34 5.04 -22.36
CA ARG A 160 -5.23 5.64 -23.38
C ARG A 160 -6.52 6.13 -22.72
N SER A 161 -6.95 7.35 -23.05
CA SER A 161 -8.25 7.88 -22.59
C SER A 161 -9.42 7.01 -23.04
N LYS A 162 -10.45 6.89 -22.19
CA LYS A 162 -11.77 6.38 -22.60
C LYS A 162 -12.78 7.52 -22.65
N VAL A 163 -13.72 7.47 -23.61
CA VAL A 163 -14.78 8.49 -23.76
C VAL A 163 -15.58 8.69 -22.46
N THR A 164 -15.71 7.63 -21.65
CA THR A 164 -16.39 7.65 -20.35
C THR A 164 -15.70 8.48 -19.25
N GLU A 165 -14.47 8.93 -19.48
CA GLU A 165 -13.66 9.58 -18.46
C GLU A 165 -13.79 11.11 -18.45
N GLY A 166 -14.17 11.72 -19.59
CA GLY A 166 -14.33 13.17 -19.74
C GLY A 166 -12.99 13.85 -20.04
N ALA A 167 -12.79 15.07 -19.55
CA ALA A 167 -11.54 15.81 -19.71
C ALA A 167 -10.38 15.12 -18.96
N THR A 168 -9.22 15.02 -19.61
CA THR A 168 -8.01 14.38 -19.06
C THR A 168 -6.82 15.32 -19.10
N VAL A 169 -5.93 15.14 -18.13
CA VAL A 169 -4.55 15.62 -18.18
C VAL A 169 -3.69 14.49 -18.70
N SER A 170 -2.68 14.80 -19.51
CA SER A 170 -1.79 13.79 -20.06
C SER A 170 -0.33 14.18 -20.02
N VAL A 171 0.52 13.19 -19.78
CA VAL A 171 1.98 13.34 -19.83
C VAL A 171 2.59 12.26 -20.71
N ASN A 172 3.74 12.59 -21.32
CA ASN A 172 4.56 11.64 -22.05
C ASN A 172 5.73 11.21 -21.16
N TYR A 173 6.09 9.94 -21.20
CA TYR A 173 7.17 9.37 -20.42
C TYR A 173 7.91 8.29 -21.21
N ILE A 174 9.14 7.98 -20.82
CA ILE A 174 9.90 6.88 -21.43
C ILE A 174 9.63 5.62 -20.61
N SER A 175 9.01 4.63 -21.22
CA SER A 175 8.79 3.35 -20.55
C SER A 175 10.10 2.58 -20.54
N SER A 176 10.68 2.37 -19.36
CA SER A 176 11.96 1.64 -19.21
C SER A 176 11.94 0.27 -19.88
N SER A 177 10.77 -0.37 -19.94
CA SER A 177 10.61 -1.69 -20.54
C SER A 177 10.58 -1.74 -22.07
N LEU A 178 10.42 -0.61 -22.75
CA LEU A 178 10.09 -0.58 -24.18
C LEU A 178 10.91 0.43 -24.99
N ASP A 179 11.84 1.18 -24.37
CA ASP A 179 12.63 2.24 -25.00
C ASP A 179 11.81 3.14 -25.95
N ARG A 180 10.55 3.40 -25.55
CA ARG A 180 9.61 4.17 -26.34
C ARG A 180 8.94 5.23 -25.50
N VAL A 181 8.67 6.36 -26.15
CA VAL A 181 7.75 7.37 -25.62
C VAL A 181 6.36 6.76 -25.51
N SER A 182 5.85 6.73 -24.29
CA SER A 182 4.50 6.29 -23.94
C SER A 182 3.74 7.46 -23.34
N LYS A 183 2.41 7.38 -23.41
CA LYS A 183 1.51 8.38 -22.85
C LYS A 183 0.79 7.79 -21.64
N MET A 184 0.56 8.59 -20.62
CA MET A 184 -0.42 8.28 -19.58
C MET A 184 -1.34 9.47 -19.32
N GLU A 185 -2.56 9.16 -18.92
CA GLU A 185 -3.63 10.14 -18.74
C GLU A 185 -4.40 9.90 -17.45
N LEU A 186 -4.87 10.98 -16.84
CA LEU A 186 -5.71 10.95 -15.65
C LEU A 186 -6.88 11.92 -15.83
N PRO A 187 -8.13 11.52 -15.51
CA PRO A 187 -9.27 12.42 -15.61
C PRO A 187 -9.15 13.60 -14.63
N THR A 188 -9.50 14.81 -15.06
CA THR A 188 -9.31 16.03 -14.24
C THR A 188 -10.08 16.01 -12.92
N ARG A 189 -11.16 15.23 -12.84
CA ARG A 189 -12.07 15.15 -11.68
C ARG A 189 -11.69 14.13 -10.61
N VAL A 190 -10.66 13.31 -10.82
CA VAL A 190 -10.35 12.20 -9.88
C VAL A 190 -9.29 12.54 -8.84
N LEU A 191 -8.57 13.65 -9.02
CA LEU A 191 -7.53 14.11 -8.12
C LEU A 191 -7.77 15.58 -7.80
N ASN A 192 -7.93 15.89 -6.51
CA ASN A 192 -8.07 17.28 -6.06
C ASN A 192 -6.70 17.93 -5.95
N GLU A 193 -6.64 19.24 -6.10
CA GLU A 193 -5.44 20.03 -5.86
C GLU A 193 -4.89 19.81 -4.45
N HIS A 194 -3.56 19.88 -4.31
CA HIS A 194 -2.83 19.74 -3.04
C HIS A 194 -2.99 18.40 -2.32
N SER A 195 -3.52 17.37 -3.00
CA SER A 195 -3.60 16.01 -2.46
C SER A 195 -2.21 15.42 -2.23
N ASN A 196 -2.08 14.61 -1.19
CA ASN A 196 -0.89 13.83 -0.89
C ASN A 196 -1.03 12.42 -1.48
N VAL A 197 -0.30 12.17 -2.56
CA VAL A 197 -0.45 10.96 -3.38
C VAL A 197 0.63 9.94 -3.02
N LEU A 198 0.20 8.72 -2.67
CA LEU A 198 1.08 7.54 -2.58
C LEU A 198 1.10 6.82 -3.93
N LEU A 199 2.25 6.81 -4.61
CA LEU A 199 2.41 6.04 -5.84
C LEU A 199 2.73 4.58 -5.52
N VAL A 200 2.03 3.66 -6.19
CA VAL A 200 2.36 2.23 -6.14
C VAL A 200 2.43 1.60 -7.52
N ASP A 201 3.37 0.68 -7.71
CA ASP A 201 3.55 -0.05 -8.96
C ASP A 201 4.03 -1.49 -8.72
N ASP A 202 3.80 -2.39 -9.67
CA ASP A 202 4.18 -3.80 -9.49
C ASP A 202 5.67 -4.06 -9.69
N PHE A 203 6.28 -3.42 -10.70
CA PHE A 203 7.67 -3.66 -11.05
C PHE A 203 8.37 -2.41 -11.53
N MET A 204 9.45 -2.03 -10.86
CA MET A 204 10.31 -0.93 -11.26
C MET A 204 11.60 -1.45 -11.88
N MET A 205 11.84 -1.09 -13.15
CA MET A 205 13.14 -1.26 -13.80
C MET A 205 13.96 0.04 -13.63
N ALA A 206 14.17 0.84 -14.69
CA ALA A 206 14.79 2.17 -14.54
C ALA A 206 13.87 3.23 -13.87
N GLY A 207 12.56 3.01 -13.78
CA GLY A 207 11.62 3.90 -13.09
C GLY A 207 10.88 4.93 -13.95
N GLY A 208 11.00 4.87 -15.28
CA GLY A 208 10.42 5.90 -16.16
C GLY A 208 8.89 6.00 -16.10
N THR A 209 8.18 4.90 -15.83
CA THR A 209 6.73 4.89 -15.57
C THR A 209 6.38 5.74 -14.35
N LEU A 210 7.09 5.53 -13.25
CA LEU A 210 6.88 6.28 -12.01
C LEU A 210 7.23 7.76 -12.19
N THR A 211 8.22 8.10 -13.01
CA THR A 211 8.56 9.50 -13.35
C THR A 211 7.40 10.16 -14.08
N GLY A 212 6.77 9.45 -15.03
CA GLY A 212 5.54 9.92 -15.67
C GLY A 212 4.40 10.09 -14.68
N MET A 213 4.21 9.16 -13.73
CA MET A 213 3.20 9.33 -12.68
C MET A 213 3.48 10.55 -11.79
N GLN A 214 4.73 10.81 -11.42
CA GLN A 214 5.10 12.01 -10.66
C GLN A 214 4.82 13.30 -11.44
N GLN A 215 5.15 13.33 -12.74
CA GLN A 215 4.81 14.46 -13.61
C GLN A 215 3.30 14.66 -13.67
N LEU A 216 2.53 13.58 -13.85
CA LEU A 216 1.08 13.65 -13.89
C LEU A 216 0.49 14.20 -12.60
N VAL A 217 1.00 13.81 -11.42
CA VAL A 217 0.55 14.37 -10.13
C VAL A 217 0.88 15.87 -10.01
N ARG A 218 2.03 16.31 -10.54
CA ARG A 218 2.42 17.74 -10.51
C ARG A 218 1.49 18.61 -11.34
N GLU A 219 0.95 18.10 -12.45
CA GLU A 219 -0.06 18.83 -13.25
C GLU A 219 -1.38 19.10 -12.49
N PHE A 220 -1.61 18.46 -11.34
CA PHE A 220 -2.75 18.70 -10.45
C PHE A 220 -2.36 19.48 -9.19
N ASP A 221 -1.21 20.16 -9.18
CA ASP A 221 -0.69 20.92 -8.02
C ASP A 221 -0.70 20.10 -6.71
N SER A 222 -0.42 18.80 -6.85
CA SER A 222 -0.48 17.79 -5.80
C SER A 222 0.91 17.28 -5.44
N ASN A 223 1.02 16.66 -4.26
CA ASN A 223 2.28 16.27 -3.64
C ASN A 223 2.50 14.75 -3.73
N ILE A 224 3.76 14.34 -3.89
CA ILE A 224 4.15 12.93 -3.75
C ILE A 224 4.48 12.67 -2.29
N ALA A 225 3.64 11.89 -1.62
CA ALA A 225 3.83 11.50 -0.22
C ALA A 225 4.73 10.27 -0.07
N GLY A 226 4.85 9.47 -1.12
CA GLY A 226 5.71 8.30 -1.15
C GLY A 226 5.59 7.53 -2.45
N ILE A 227 6.54 6.64 -2.66
CA ILE A 227 6.57 5.70 -3.79
C ILE A 227 6.89 4.33 -3.22
N CYS A 228 6.08 3.32 -3.55
CA CYS A 228 6.34 1.95 -3.13
C CYS A 228 6.05 0.95 -4.24
N VAL A 229 7.01 0.08 -4.52
CA VAL A 229 6.88 -0.96 -5.55
C VAL A 229 6.97 -2.36 -4.97
N LEU A 230 6.26 -3.31 -5.56
CA LEU A 230 6.35 -4.71 -5.15
C LEU A 230 7.77 -5.24 -5.42
N CYS A 231 8.28 -5.06 -6.63
CA CYS A 231 9.62 -5.49 -7.02
C CYS A 231 10.41 -4.34 -7.66
N GLU A 232 11.70 -4.24 -7.35
CA GLU A 232 12.64 -3.39 -8.11
C GLU A 232 13.76 -4.21 -8.76
N ALA A 233 14.17 -3.83 -9.95
CA ALA A 233 15.42 -4.29 -10.56
C ALA A 233 16.59 -3.49 -9.95
N ASP A 234 17.55 -4.21 -9.37
CA ASP A 234 18.74 -3.63 -8.74
C ASP A 234 20.03 -4.01 -9.48
N PHE A 235 19.90 -4.25 -10.79
CA PHE A 235 20.97 -4.58 -11.72
C PHE A 235 21.07 -3.58 -12.88
N GLU A 236 20.33 -2.47 -12.82
CA GLU A 236 20.51 -1.33 -13.72
C GLU A 236 21.28 -0.23 -13.01
N ASP A 237 22.25 0.34 -13.72
CA ASP A 237 23.22 1.29 -13.16
C ASP A 237 22.60 2.69 -12.92
N GLU A 238 21.54 3.06 -13.65
CA GLU A 238 20.88 4.36 -13.54
C GLU A 238 19.40 4.24 -13.18
N LYS A 239 19.05 4.59 -11.94
CA LYS A 239 17.65 4.74 -11.50
C LYS A 239 17.19 6.17 -11.73
N LEU A 240 16.02 6.33 -12.35
CA LEU A 240 15.42 7.65 -12.63
C LEU A 240 14.69 8.25 -11.42
N ILE A 241 14.58 7.50 -10.32
CA ILE A 241 13.81 7.88 -9.13
C ILE A 241 14.62 7.60 -7.88
N GLU A 242 14.54 8.55 -6.96
CA GLU A 242 15.09 8.45 -5.62
C GLU A 242 13.97 8.36 -4.58
N GLY A 243 14.28 7.78 -3.41
CA GLY A 243 13.38 7.75 -2.26
C GLY A 243 12.20 6.78 -2.37
N HIS A 244 12.15 5.92 -3.39
CA HIS A 244 11.17 4.84 -3.45
C HIS A 244 11.49 3.72 -2.47
N LEU A 245 10.45 2.99 -2.07
CA LEU A 245 10.58 1.78 -1.27
C LEU A 245 10.22 0.54 -2.10
N SER A 246 10.90 -0.56 -1.86
CA SER A 246 10.61 -1.85 -2.50
C SER A 246 10.26 -2.90 -1.45
N LEU A 247 9.39 -3.85 -1.81
CA LEU A 247 9.16 -5.06 -1.01
C LEU A 247 10.20 -6.13 -1.30
N VAL A 248 10.64 -6.26 -2.55
CA VAL A 248 11.67 -7.20 -3.00
C VAL A 248 12.62 -6.51 -3.98
N LYS A 249 13.93 -6.74 -3.81
CA LYS A 249 14.94 -6.36 -4.80
C LYS A 249 15.33 -7.57 -5.61
N ILE A 250 15.33 -7.44 -6.92
CA ILE A 250 15.85 -8.46 -7.83
C ILE A 250 17.26 -8.01 -8.23
N LYS A 251 18.27 -8.70 -7.69
CA LYS A 251 19.69 -8.40 -7.90
C LYS A 251 20.22 -8.89 -9.23
N ARG A 252 19.61 -9.92 -9.78
CA ARG A 252 20.04 -10.51 -11.05
C ARG A 252 18.95 -11.36 -11.67
N VAL A 253 18.83 -11.28 -12.99
CA VAL A 253 18.04 -12.20 -13.80
C VAL A 253 18.92 -12.71 -14.93
N ASP A 254 19.09 -14.03 -15.02
CA ASP A 254 19.90 -14.69 -16.05
C ASP A 254 19.07 -15.77 -16.73
N GLY A 255 18.45 -15.42 -17.87
CA GLY A 255 17.62 -16.35 -18.63
C GLY A 255 18.37 -17.51 -19.26
N LYS A 256 19.69 -17.39 -19.47
CA LYS A 256 20.51 -18.48 -20.00
C LYS A 256 20.81 -19.50 -18.92
N LYS A 257 21.15 -19.03 -17.72
CA LYS A 257 21.43 -19.90 -16.56
C LYS A 257 20.17 -20.32 -15.80
N LYS A 258 19.00 -19.77 -16.16
CA LYS A 258 17.73 -19.97 -15.45
C LYS A 258 17.86 -19.64 -13.96
N VAL A 259 18.40 -18.45 -13.66
CA VAL A 259 18.61 -17.99 -12.28
C VAL A 259 18.01 -16.61 -12.10
N ILE A 260 17.26 -16.45 -11.02
CA ILE A 260 16.88 -15.16 -10.44
C ILE A 260 17.54 -15.10 -9.06
N ILE A 261 18.08 -13.94 -8.69
CA ILE A 261 18.56 -13.67 -7.33
C ILE A 261 17.72 -12.53 -6.78
N ALA A 262 17.01 -12.77 -5.68
CA ALA A 262 16.14 -11.80 -5.05
C ALA A 262 16.35 -11.74 -3.53
N GLU A 263 16.15 -10.56 -2.96
CA GLU A 263 16.24 -10.33 -1.51
C GLU A 263 15.11 -9.42 -1.03
N PRO A 264 14.79 -9.43 0.28
CA PRO A 264 13.87 -8.45 0.85
C PRO A 264 14.27 -7.01 0.51
N GLY A 265 13.28 -6.20 0.20
CA GLY A 265 13.42 -4.80 -0.19
C GLY A 265 13.67 -3.85 0.96
N THR A 266 13.64 -2.56 0.65
CA THR A 266 13.99 -1.49 1.60
C THR A 266 12.88 -1.15 2.61
N ILE A 267 11.65 -1.59 2.39
CA ILE A 267 10.48 -1.12 3.15
C ILE A 267 10.58 -1.36 4.66
N VAL A 268 11.06 -2.53 5.08
CA VAL A 268 11.20 -2.86 6.52
C VAL A 268 12.25 -1.97 7.18
N ALA A 269 13.38 -1.73 6.53
CA ALA A 269 14.44 -0.88 7.07
C ALA A 269 14.00 0.59 7.20
N HIS A 270 13.05 1.04 6.36
CA HIS A 270 12.52 2.40 6.37
C HIS A 270 11.21 2.55 7.13
N THR A 271 10.73 1.50 7.80
CA THR A 271 9.53 1.57 8.65
C THR A 271 9.95 1.77 10.10
N ASP A 272 9.45 2.84 10.72
CA ASP A 272 9.63 3.10 12.15
C ASP A 272 8.67 2.21 12.95
N TYR A 273 9.16 1.03 13.34
CA TYR A 273 8.38 0.07 14.12
C TYR A 273 8.25 0.46 15.60
N ASP A 274 9.14 1.31 16.11
CA ASP A 274 9.13 1.73 17.52
C ASP A 274 7.99 2.73 17.81
N ARG A 275 7.36 3.24 16.75
CA ARG A 275 6.18 4.10 16.81
C ARG A 275 4.88 3.38 17.17
N PHE A 276 4.83 2.05 17.13
CA PHE A 276 3.62 1.24 17.29
C PHE A 276 3.52 0.57 18.66
#